data_AF-A0A1V9XNY3-F1
#
_entry.id   AF-A0A1V9XNY3-F1
#
_cell.length_a   1.000
_cell.length_b   1.000
_cell.length_c   1.000
_cell.angle_alpha   90.00
_cell.angle_beta   90.00
_cell.angle_gamma   90.00
#
_symmetry.space_group_name_H-M   'P 1'
#
loop_
_entity.id
_entity.type
_entity.pdbx_description
1 polymer ?
#
loop_
_entity_poly.entity_id
_entity_poly.type
_entity_poly.pdbx_seq_one_letter_code
_entity_poly.pdbx_strand_id
1 'polypeptide(L)'
;MSEIGCVLLLVYSELTVSTRPERPDVNAEKGREDLWFMAGFSQQNSVRPIRSCYFGSHAGRLGHLTLEPPNSNDYATLSSSALRPTRTRHLVVPATVHALINLHYSTAKRPSSVILTPKPHPSSRSSHLSPVIHDAREQGSTEVDLVDKKIYRFEEIPGIFNMEWITRLCLAHNCIKSVPATISNLYNLEYLNIANNHLEELPSSISTLPKLKVLILFMNRLSVLPRGFGGFPVLEVLDLTYNNLSEASIPNNFWSMSTLRALYVGDNDFETIPGDVSNLKELQILSFRENDVINIPKEIGTLTRLRELHLQGNRITLIPPELGALDLVSQRCVIRLENNPWIQQIADQLELGVSHVLDFIRTEQYRYLYEKQLQQGMTPPPKTNDKSKKISRKT
;
A
#
# COMPACT_ATOMS: atom_id res chain seq x y z
N MET A 1 -18.63 -1.69 16.57
CA MET A 1 -17.51 -1.77 15.60
C MET A 1 -17.80 -2.96 14.70
N SER A 2 -17.54 -2.91 13.40
CA SER A 2 -17.77 -4.06 12.52
C SER A 2 -16.66 -5.10 12.67
N GLU A 3 -16.95 -6.37 12.41
CA GLU A 3 -15.98 -7.48 12.45
C GLU A 3 -14.81 -7.24 11.47
N ILE A 4 -15.12 -6.59 10.33
CA ILE A 4 -14.15 -6.10 9.34
C ILE A 4 -13.09 -5.19 9.99
N GLY A 5 -13.46 -4.39 11.00
CA GLY A 5 -12.51 -3.57 11.76
C GLY A 5 -11.50 -4.41 12.56
N CYS A 6 -11.92 -5.57 13.08
CA CYS A 6 -11.01 -6.51 13.74
C CYS A 6 -10.12 -7.24 12.73
N VAL A 7 -10.65 -7.63 11.57
CA VAL A 7 -9.85 -8.27 10.50
C VAL A 7 -8.81 -7.30 9.94
N LEU A 8 -9.19 -6.04 9.68
CA LEU A 8 -8.27 -4.97 9.30
C LEU A 8 -7.22 -4.71 10.39
N LEU A 9 -7.64 -4.66 11.67
CA LEU A 9 -6.69 -4.50 12.77
C LEU A 9 -5.70 -5.66 12.88
N LEU A 10 -6.09 -6.91 12.58
CA LEU A 10 -5.14 -8.03 12.52
C LEU A 10 -4.13 -7.83 11.38
N VAL A 11 -4.61 -7.58 10.16
CA VAL A 11 -3.73 -7.35 8.98
C VAL A 11 -2.76 -6.17 9.19
N TYR A 12 -3.19 -5.08 9.84
CA TYR A 12 -2.34 -3.92 10.12
C TYR A 12 -1.53 -4.00 11.44
N SER A 13 -1.90 -4.88 12.39
CA SER A 13 -1.11 -5.09 13.63
C SER A 13 0.04 -6.07 13.41
N GLU A 14 -0.13 -7.12 12.62
CA GLU A 14 0.97 -8.00 12.18
C GLU A 14 2.07 -7.16 11.47
N LEU A 15 1.67 -6.16 10.66
CA LEU A 15 2.59 -5.21 10.01
C LEU A 15 3.34 -4.25 10.97
N THR A 16 2.88 -4.05 12.21
CA THR A 16 3.49 -3.08 13.16
C THR A 16 4.27 -3.73 14.31
N VAL A 17 4.07 -5.03 14.60
CA VAL A 17 4.84 -5.74 15.65
C VAL A 17 6.32 -5.95 15.25
N SER A 18 6.62 -6.04 13.95
CA SER A 18 7.94 -6.43 13.42
C SER A 18 9.03 -5.31 13.41
N THR A 19 8.90 -4.28 14.27
CA THR A 19 9.95 -3.24 14.43
C THR A 19 10.18 -2.82 15.88
N ARG A 20 10.69 -3.76 16.71
CA ARG A 20 11.44 -3.38 17.91
C ARG A 20 12.91 -3.17 17.56
N PRO A 21 13.49 -1.97 17.69
CA PRO A 21 14.93 -1.80 17.58
C PRO A 21 15.61 -2.45 18.78
N GLU A 22 16.49 -3.42 18.52
CA GLU A 22 17.36 -3.96 19.56
C GLU A 22 18.27 -2.86 20.10
N ARG A 23 18.49 -2.85 21.42
CA ARG A 23 19.52 -2.01 22.02
C ARG A 23 20.87 -2.68 21.73
N PRO A 24 21.87 -1.99 21.16
CA PRO A 24 23.20 -2.55 21.07
C PRO A 24 23.75 -2.74 22.48
N ASP A 25 24.20 -3.95 22.78
CA ASP A 25 24.79 -4.27 24.06
C ASP A 25 26.17 -3.59 24.21
N VAL A 26 26.53 -3.20 25.42
CA VAL A 26 27.75 -2.43 25.70
C VAL A 26 28.56 -3.12 26.78
N ASN A 27 29.50 -3.98 26.38
CA ASN A 27 30.79 -4.19 27.07
C ASN A 27 31.72 -5.16 26.32
N ALA A 28 33.01 -5.07 26.64
CA ALA A 28 34.15 -5.84 26.11
C ALA A 28 34.50 -5.57 24.62
N GLU A 29 35.77 -5.51 24.21
CA GLU A 29 37.02 -5.75 24.94
C GLU A 29 37.91 -4.49 25.11
N LYS A 30 38.89 -4.56 26.01
CA LYS A 30 39.92 -3.53 26.23
C LYS A 30 41.07 -3.65 25.22
N GLY A 31 41.75 -2.54 24.95
CA GLY A 31 43.21 -2.54 24.96
C GLY A 31 43.95 -1.87 23.80
N ARG A 32 44.13 -0.55 23.90
CA ARG A 32 45.48 0.07 23.90
C ARG A 32 45.42 1.56 24.26
N GLU A 33 46.05 1.88 25.37
CA GLU A 33 46.69 3.17 25.64
C GLU A 33 47.86 3.34 24.62
N ASP A 34 48.37 4.53 24.29
CA ASP A 34 48.29 5.80 25.02
C ASP A 34 48.55 7.02 24.09
N LEU A 35 48.45 8.23 24.67
CA LEU A 35 49.28 9.45 24.46
C LEU A 35 48.57 10.79 24.13
N TRP A 36 48.59 11.67 25.15
CA TRP A 36 48.78 13.15 25.14
C TRP A 36 47.62 14.12 24.76
N PHE A 37 46.97 14.60 25.83
CA PHE A 37 46.83 16.02 26.22
C PHE A 37 46.98 17.14 25.15
N MET A 38 45.95 17.99 25.04
CA MET A 38 46.00 19.37 25.58
C MET A 38 44.60 19.99 25.72
N ALA A 39 44.48 21.08 26.50
CA ALA A 39 43.20 21.73 26.84
C ALA A 39 43.08 23.16 26.29
N GLY A 40 41.85 23.70 26.22
CA GLY A 40 41.61 25.11 25.86
C GLY A 40 40.15 25.56 26.01
N PHE A 41 39.92 26.60 26.83
CA PHE A 41 38.64 27.32 26.93
C PHE A 41 38.45 28.23 25.68
N SER A 42 37.27 28.42 25.10
CA SER A 42 36.00 29.04 25.57
C SER A 42 35.99 30.58 25.59
N GLN A 43 35.01 31.16 24.87
CA GLN A 43 34.58 32.58 24.89
C GLN A 43 35.58 33.60 24.27
N GLN A 44 35.18 34.78 23.75
CA GLN A 44 33.88 35.48 23.72
C GLN A 44 33.79 36.47 22.54
N ASN A 45 32.58 36.75 22.00
CA ASN A 45 32.16 38.00 21.31
C ASN A 45 32.90 38.47 20.00
N SER A 46 32.32 39.26 19.08
CA SER A 46 30.92 39.66 18.77
C SER A 46 30.84 40.42 17.41
N VAL A 47 29.63 40.85 17.00
CA VAL A 47 29.30 41.82 15.91
C VAL A 47 29.29 41.27 14.46
N ARG A 48 28.54 41.97 13.56
CA ARG A 48 28.14 41.58 12.19
C ARG A 48 28.95 42.36 11.09
N PRO A 49 28.46 42.63 9.85
CA PRO A 49 29.08 42.12 8.63
C PRO A 49 29.68 43.21 7.71
N ILE A 50 30.33 42.80 6.61
CA ILE A 50 30.88 43.71 5.60
C ILE A 50 30.23 43.45 4.22
N ARG A 51 29.92 44.55 3.52
CA ARG A 51 29.55 44.63 2.10
C ARG A 51 30.50 45.61 1.40
N SER A 52 31.08 45.22 0.27
CA SER A 52 31.65 46.09 -0.79
C SER A 52 32.03 45.21 -2.00
N CYS A 53 32.23 45.67 -3.24
CA CYS A 53 32.41 47.02 -3.79
C CYS A 53 31.46 47.33 -4.98
N TYR A 54 31.55 48.55 -5.51
CA TYR A 54 30.76 49.12 -6.61
C TYR A 54 31.32 48.86 -8.02
N PHE A 55 30.41 48.76 -9.01
CA PHE A 55 30.32 49.58 -10.25
C PHE A 55 28.89 49.39 -10.83
N GLY A 56 28.32 50.23 -11.70
CA GLY A 56 28.82 51.48 -12.32
C GLY A 56 27.69 52.48 -12.57
N SER A 57 27.57 53.05 -13.77
CA SER A 57 26.60 54.14 -14.08
C SER A 57 25.95 54.05 -15.47
N HIS A 58 24.64 54.36 -15.55
CA HIS A 58 24.08 55.40 -16.43
C HIS A 58 22.58 55.69 -16.13
N ALA A 59 22.07 56.83 -16.57
CA ALA A 59 20.68 57.29 -16.39
C ALA A 59 19.73 56.74 -17.51
N GLY A 60 18.40 56.78 -17.42
CA GLY A 60 17.48 57.28 -16.37
C GLY A 60 16.38 58.20 -16.93
N ARG A 61 15.11 58.06 -16.50
CA ARG A 61 14.00 59.02 -16.74
C ARG A 61 12.80 58.84 -15.80
N LEU A 62 11.92 59.83 -15.75
CA LEU A 62 10.79 59.96 -14.81
C LEU A 62 9.45 59.40 -15.33
N GLY A 63 8.51 59.13 -14.43
CA GLY A 63 7.12 58.74 -14.73
C GLY A 63 6.17 58.92 -13.53
N HIS A 64 5.57 60.10 -13.43
CA HIS A 64 4.64 60.56 -12.37
C HIS A 64 3.53 59.58 -11.94
N LEU A 65 3.15 59.67 -10.66
CA LEU A 65 1.81 59.37 -10.12
C LEU A 65 1.37 60.54 -9.22
N THR A 66 0.09 60.89 -9.25
CA THR A 66 -0.47 62.04 -8.51
C THR A 66 -1.64 61.65 -7.59
N LEU A 67 -1.47 61.99 -6.31
CA LEU A 67 -2.38 62.77 -5.43
C LEU A 67 -3.77 63.15 -6.03
N GLU A 68 -4.89 63.20 -5.30
CA GLU A 68 -5.17 63.06 -3.84
C GLU A 68 -6.70 62.74 -3.58
N PRO A 69 -7.18 62.56 -2.31
CA PRO A 69 -8.56 62.15 -1.99
C PRO A 69 -9.53 63.34 -1.74
N PRO A 70 -10.73 63.14 -1.16
CA PRO A 70 -10.91 63.19 0.32
C PRO A 70 -12.01 62.18 0.81
N ASN A 71 -12.56 62.14 2.05
CA ASN A 71 -12.43 63.00 3.25
C ASN A 71 -12.78 62.28 4.59
N SER A 72 -12.61 63.02 5.70
CA SER A 72 -13.24 62.99 7.05
C SER A 72 -14.67 62.39 7.20
N ASN A 73 -15.17 61.88 8.36
CA ASN A 73 -14.71 61.83 9.78
C ASN A 73 -15.58 60.79 10.59
N ASP A 74 -15.75 60.67 11.93
CA ASP A 74 -15.45 61.48 13.15
C ASP A 74 -15.35 60.60 14.46
N TYR A 75 -15.24 61.24 15.64
CA TYR A 75 -15.13 60.68 17.02
C TYR A 75 -16.45 60.10 17.61
N ALA A 76 -16.47 58.92 18.28
CA ALA A 76 -16.14 58.56 19.70
C ALA A 76 -17.27 58.88 20.73
N THR A 77 -17.53 58.10 21.81
CA THR A 77 -16.63 57.36 22.72
C THR A 77 -17.22 56.10 23.40
N LEU A 78 -16.36 55.09 23.60
CA LEU A 78 -16.25 54.15 24.75
C LEU A 78 -17.49 53.63 25.53
N SER A 79 -17.74 52.31 25.45
CA SER A 79 -17.58 51.41 26.62
C SER A 79 -17.64 49.91 26.26
N SER A 80 -16.97 49.08 27.09
CA SER A 80 -17.08 47.61 27.20
C SER A 80 -17.07 46.74 25.92
N SER A 81 -15.92 46.62 25.24
CA SER A 81 -15.53 45.34 24.62
C SER A 81 -14.01 45.13 24.73
N ALA A 82 -13.60 43.99 25.32
CA ALA A 82 -12.21 43.73 25.69
C ALA A 82 -11.69 42.39 25.14
N LEU A 83 -11.82 42.20 23.82
CA LEU A 83 -11.10 41.14 23.11
C LEU A 83 -9.61 41.51 23.07
N ARG A 84 -8.76 40.66 23.66
CA ARG A 84 -7.29 40.75 23.56
C ARG A 84 -6.70 39.57 22.77
N PRO A 85 -5.52 39.75 22.17
CA PRO A 85 -5.24 39.16 20.86
C PRO A 85 -4.61 37.77 20.88
N THR A 86 -4.61 37.20 19.67
CA THR A 86 -3.82 36.06 19.19
C THR A 86 -2.56 35.72 19.98
N ARG A 87 -2.54 34.52 20.56
CA ARG A 87 -1.31 33.74 20.73
C ARG A 87 -1.52 32.27 20.42
N THR A 88 -2.02 32.00 19.21
CA THR A 88 -1.98 30.69 18.59
C THR A 88 -0.56 30.14 18.66
N ARG A 89 -0.37 29.07 19.43
CA ARG A 89 0.87 28.27 19.33
C ARG A 89 0.85 27.60 17.96
N HIS A 90 1.64 28.14 17.02
CA HIS A 90 2.00 27.41 15.82
C HIS A 90 2.74 26.14 16.24
N LEU A 91 2.04 25.01 16.30
CA LEU A 91 2.67 23.72 16.09
C LEU A 91 2.98 23.65 14.60
N VAL A 92 4.16 24.16 14.22
CA VAL A 92 4.73 23.89 12.91
C VAL A 92 5.08 22.41 12.91
N VAL A 93 4.16 21.58 12.41
CA VAL A 93 4.42 20.16 12.16
C VAL A 93 5.42 20.11 10.99
N PRO A 94 6.65 19.62 11.18
CA PRO A 94 7.63 19.59 10.09
C PRO A 94 7.18 18.61 9.01
N ALA A 95 7.39 18.98 7.74
CA ALA A 95 7.14 18.10 6.61
C ALA A 95 8.17 16.96 6.56
N THR A 96 7.98 15.90 7.36
CA THR A 96 8.97 14.82 7.52
C THR A 96 8.36 13.42 7.65
N VAL A 97 7.07 13.24 7.32
CA VAL A 97 6.46 11.91 7.19
C VAL A 97 6.62 11.34 5.76
N HIS A 98 6.82 12.21 4.76
CA HIS A 98 6.97 11.80 3.35
C HIS A 98 8.36 11.24 2.99
N ALA A 99 9.28 11.14 3.96
CA ALA A 99 10.69 10.78 3.72
C ALA A 99 11.04 9.32 4.05
N LEU A 100 10.23 8.61 4.84
CA LEU A 100 10.60 7.31 5.43
C LEU A 100 10.33 6.07 4.55
N ILE A 101 9.67 6.23 3.40
CA ILE A 101 9.45 5.14 2.43
C ILE A 101 10.51 5.12 1.31
N ASN A 102 11.13 6.27 1.00
CA ASN A 102 12.06 6.41 -0.12
C ASN A 102 13.56 6.30 0.24
N LEU A 103 13.91 5.96 1.49
CA LEU A 103 15.31 5.99 1.97
C LEU A 103 15.83 4.66 2.53
N HIS A 104 15.45 3.51 1.93
CA HIS A 104 16.00 2.19 2.28
C HIS A 104 16.44 1.31 1.09
N TYR A 105 16.49 1.86 -0.13
CA TYR A 105 16.85 1.11 -1.35
C TYR A 105 18.02 1.71 -2.15
N SER A 106 19.10 2.12 -1.47
CA SER A 106 20.41 2.29 -2.13
C SER A 106 21.59 2.26 -1.15
N THR A 107 22.24 1.09 -1.01
CA THR A 107 23.71 0.90 -1.14
C THR A 107 24.09 -0.52 -0.73
N ALA A 108 24.43 -1.38 -1.69
CA ALA A 108 25.14 -2.64 -1.46
C ALA A 108 26.14 -2.86 -2.60
N LYS A 109 27.43 -2.61 -2.36
CA LYS A 109 28.49 -2.91 -3.34
C LYS A 109 28.72 -4.42 -3.39
N ARG A 110 28.81 -4.98 -4.60
CA ARG A 110 29.30 -6.34 -4.84
C ARG A 110 30.78 -6.47 -4.43
N PRO A 111 31.20 -7.65 -3.98
CA PRO A 111 32.46 -8.26 -4.41
C PRO A 111 32.21 -9.36 -5.46
N SER A 112 33.30 -9.88 -6.04
CA SER A 112 33.32 -10.66 -7.29
C SER A 112 32.78 -12.09 -7.21
N SER A 113 32.50 -12.65 -8.38
CA SER A 113 32.01 -14.01 -8.61
C SER A 113 33.03 -15.11 -8.28
N VAL A 114 32.55 -16.21 -7.70
CA VAL A 114 33.16 -17.55 -7.83
C VAL A 114 32.05 -18.51 -8.26
N ILE A 115 32.27 -19.29 -9.32
CA ILE A 115 31.33 -20.32 -9.76
C ILE A 115 31.56 -21.58 -8.91
N LEU A 116 30.55 -21.98 -8.14
CA LEU A 116 30.49 -23.28 -7.48
C LEU A 116 29.24 -24.02 -7.94
N THR A 117 29.41 -25.28 -8.34
CA THR A 117 28.31 -26.15 -8.76
C THR A 117 27.43 -26.55 -7.57
N PRO A 118 26.11 -26.75 -7.76
CA PRO A 118 25.20 -27.09 -6.67
C PRO A 118 25.49 -28.50 -6.15
N LYS A 119 26.16 -28.59 -4.99
CA LYS A 119 26.19 -29.84 -4.20
C LYS A 119 24.83 -30.07 -3.56
N PRO A 120 24.29 -31.31 -3.55
CA PRO A 120 23.10 -31.62 -2.77
C PRO A 120 23.43 -31.51 -1.27
N HIS A 121 22.57 -30.84 -0.51
CA HIS A 121 22.68 -30.73 0.94
C HIS A 121 21.41 -31.26 1.65
N PRO A 122 21.55 -31.75 2.90
CA PRO A 122 20.80 -32.92 3.35
C PRO A 122 19.43 -32.63 3.99
N SER A 123 18.60 -33.66 3.96
CA SER A 123 17.26 -33.73 4.55
C SER A 123 17.30 -33.93 6.08
N SER A 124 17.61 -32.87 6.85
CA SER A 124 17.51 -32.89 8.32
C SER A 124 17.31 -31.48 8.91
N ARG A 125 16.16 -30.85 8.64
CA ARG A 125 15.82 -29.48 9.11
C ARG A 125 14.49 -29.32 9.85
N SER A 126 13.72 -30.37 10.13
CA SER A 126 12.45 -30.25 10.86
C SER A 126 12.60 -29.98 12.37
N SER A 127 13.82 -30.07 12.92
CA SER A 127 14.07 -30.07 14.37
C SER A 127 13.71 -28.79 15.12
N HIS A 128 13.71 -27.62 14.47
CA HIS A 128 13.26 -26.36 15.08
C HIS A 128 11.75 -26.11 14.94
N LEU A 129 11.06 -26.88 14.09
CA LEU A 129 9.61 -26.78 13.87
C LEU A 129 8.84 -27.80 14.73
N SER A 130 9.45 -28.95 15.01
CA SER A 130 8.85 -30.00 15.85
C SER A 130 8.32 -29.51 17.20
N PRO A 131 9.00 -28.63 17.98
CA PRO A 131 8.47 -28.16 19.27
C PRO A 131 7.17 -27.37 19.09
N VAL A 132 7.14 -26.37 18.21
CA VAL A 132 5.96 -25.53 17.97
C VAL A 132 4.75 -26.35 17.51
N ILE A 133 4.99 -27.36 16.65
CA ILE A 133 3.95 -28.29 16.19
C ILE A 133 3.52 -29.29 17.27
N HIS A 134 4.42 -29.67 18.19
CA HIS A 134 4.11 -30.52 19.34
C HIS A 134 3.24 -29.76 20.35
N ASP A 135 3.69 -28.57 20.77
CA ASP A 135 3.01 -27.69 21.71
C ASP A 135 1.60 -27.35 21.20
N ALA A 136 1.46 -26.98 19.92
CA ALA A 136 0.16 -26.70 19.30
C ALA A 136 -0.78 -27.93 19.24
N ARG A 137 -0.24 -29.16 19.24
CA ARG A 137 -1.03 -30.40 19.32
C ARG A 137 -1.43 -30.74 20.74
N GLU A 138 -0.51 -30.68 21.69
CA GLU A 138 -0.78 -30.97 23.11
C GLU A 138 -1.76 -29.95 23.73
N GLN A 139 -1.66 -28.68 23.33
CA GLN A 139 -2.57 -27.62 23.76
C GLN A 139 -3.89 -27.59 22.97
N GLY A 140 -4.03 -28.42 21.92
CA GLY A 140 -5.21 -28.44 21.05
C GLY A 140 -5.46 -27.11 20.31
N SER A 141 -4.40 -26.35 20.01
CA SER A 141 -4.52 -25.00 19.45
C SER A 141 -5.19 -25.04 18.07
N THR A 142 -6.20 -24.20 17.88
CA THR A 142 -6.82 -23.95 16.57
C THR A 142 -5.99 -22.98 15.71
N GLU A 143 -4.97 -22.34 16.28
CA GLU A 143 -4.16 -21.33 15.61
C GLU A 143 -2.68 -21.75 15.62
N VAL A 144 -2.03 -21.75 14.45
CA VAL A 144 -0.63 -22.13 14.26
C VAL A 144 0.12 -20.98 13.58
N ASP A 145 1.04 -20.36 14.34
CA ASP A 145 1.93 -19.30 13.87
C ASP A 145 3.34 -19.85 13.62
N LEU A 146 3.78 -19.73 12.37
CA LEU A 146 5.10 -20.10 11.88
C LEU A 146 5.78 -18.94 11.11
N VAL A 147 5.57 -17.70 11.54
CA VAL A 147 6.25 -16.50 10.99
C VAL A 147 7.77 -16.53 11.24
N ASP A 148 8.57 -16.16 10.24
CA ASP A 148 10.05 -16.15 10.23
C ASP A 148 10.69 -17.42 10.84
N LYS A 149 10.23 -18.58 10.39
CA LYS A 149 10.80 -19.89 10.75
C LYS A 149 11.74 -20.44 9.67
N LYS A 150 12.01 -19.65 8.62
CA LYS A 150 12.89 -19.95 7.47
C LYS A 150 12.54 -21.29 6.81
N ILE A 151 11.24 -21.54 6.67
CA ILE A 151 10.65 -22.71 6.00
C ILE A 151 10.81 -22.53 4.49
N TYR A 152 11.35 -23.55 3.81
CA TYR A 152 11.51 -23.56 2.34
C TYR A 152 10.42 -24.38 1.64
N ARG A 153 9.81 -25.35 2.34
CA ARG A 153 8.74 -26.19 1.81
C ARG A 153 7.80 -26.68 2.93
N PHE A 154 6.58 -27.06 2.55
CA PHE A 154 5.61 -27.62 3.49
C PHE A 154 6.02 -28.96 4.10
N GLU A 155 6.86 -29.78 3.43
CA GLU A 155 7.34 -31.05 3.99
C GLU A 155 8.29 -30.87 5.19
N GLU A 156 8.79 -29.64 5.42
CA GLU A 156 9.59 -29.31 6.61
C GLU A 156 8.70 -29.20 7.88
N ILE A 157 7.38 -29.04 7.72
CA ILE A 157 6.41 -28.85 8.82
C ILE A 157 5.75 -30.22 9.14
N PRO A 158 6.16 -30.93 10.21
CA PRO A 158 5.87 -32.35 10.38
C PRO A 158 4.39 -32.67 10.67
N GLY A 159 3.65 -33.02 9.61
CA GLY A 159 2.25 -33.44 9.70
C GLY A 159 1.27 -32.30 9.96
N ILE A 160 1.54 -31.09 9.44
CA ILE A 160 0.60 -29.97 9.49
C ILE A 160 -0.77 -30.35 8.88
N PHE A 161 -0.77 -31.13 7.79
CA PHE A 161 -1.98 -31.61 7.10
C PHE A 161 -2.83 -32.60 7.88
N ASN A 162 -2.37 -33.07 9.05
CA ASN A 162 -3.11 -33.96 9.95
C ASN A 162 -3.79 -33.18 11.09
N MET A 163 -3.55 -31.87 11.20
CA MET A 163 -4.11 -31.00 12.25
C MET A 163 -5.44 -30.41 11.76
N GLU A 164 -6.41 -31.28 11.49
CA GLU A 164 -7.70 -30.95 10.85
C GLU A 164 -8.54 -29.92 11.62
N TRP A 165 -8.25 -29.70 12.91
CA TRP A 165 -8.91 -28.73 13.78
C TRP A 165 -8.39 -27.28 13.66
N ILE A 166 -7.31 -27.04 12.90
CA ILE A 166 -6.78 -25.69 12.71
C ILE A 166 -7.80 -24.81 11.98
N THR A 167 -8.07 -23.63 12.55
CA THR A 167 -8.85 -22.54 11.96
C THR A 167 -7.96 -21.40 11.45
N ARG A 168 -6.73 -21.22 11.98
CA ARG A 168 -5.75 -20.25 11.47
C ARG A 168 -4.37 -20.84 11.24
N LEU A 169 -3.80 -20.58 10.07
CA LEU A 169 -2.41 -20.89 9.73
C LEU A 169 -1.69 -19.64 9.23
N CYS A 170 -0.65 -19.22 9.95
CA CYS A 170 0.24 -18.14 9.53
C CYS A 170 1.64 -18.70 9.18
N LEU A 171 2.09 -18.42 7.97
CA LEU A 171 3.35 -18.85 7.37
C LEU A 171 4.14 -17.66 6.78
N ALA A 172 3.82 -16.44 7.21
CA ALA A 172 4.39 -15.24 6.61
C ALA A 172 5.92 -15.10 6.85
N HIS A 173 6.62 -14.37 5.98
CA HIS A 173 8.08 -14.17 6.09
C HIS A 173 8.88 -15.50 6.06
N ASN A 174 8.54 -16.40 5.14
CA ASN A 174 9.29 -17.64 4.90
C ASN A 174 9.80 -17.70 3.45
N CYS A 175 10.38 -18.82 3.04
CA CYS A 175 10.96 -19.03 1.71
C CYS A 175 10.18 -20.07 0.88
N ILE A 176 8.89 -20.24 1.17
CA ILE A 176 8.03 -21.28 0.58
C ILE A 176 7.80 -20.97 -0.90
N LYS A 177 8.05 -21.96 -1.77
CA LYS A 177 7.93 -21.83 -3.24
C LYS A 177 6.61 -22.31 -3.85
N SER A 178 5.93 -23.25 -3.20
CA SER A 178 4.65 -23.79 -3.64
C SER A 178 3.83 -24.27 -2.44
N VAL A 179 2.51 -24.27 -2.60
CA VAL A 179 1.58 -24.89 -1.65
C VAL A 179 1.17 -26.26 -2.21
N PRO A 180 1.35 -27.38 -1.50
CA PRO A 180 0.95 -28.69 -1.99
C PRO A 180 -0.58 -28.83 -1.97
N ALA A 181 -1.13 -29.65 -2.87
CA ALA A 181 -2.57 -29.85 -2.98
C ALA A 181 -3.22 -30.38 -1.68
N THR A 182 -2.46 -31.03 -0.80
CA THR A 182 -2.88 -31.51 0.53
C THR A 182 -3.32 -30.40 1.50
N ILE A 183 -3.13 -29.12 1.16
CA ILE A 183 -3.67 -28.00 1.94
C ILE A 183 -5.19 -28.11 2.14
N SER A 184 -5.92 -28.74 1.22
CA SER A 184 -7.36 -29.00 1.33
C SER A 184 -7.78 -29.91 2.48
N ASN A 185 -6.84 -30.65 3.09
CA ASN A 185 -7.12 -31.47 4.27
C ASN A 185 -7.46 -30.61 5.51
N LEU A 186 -7.07 -29.34 5.52
CA LEU A 186 -7.38 -28.39 6.59
C LEU A 186 -8.83 -27.90 6.48
N TYR A 187 -9.80 -28.82 6.58
CA TYR A 187 -11.24 -28.58 6.37
C TYR A 187 -11.80 -27.44 7.24
N ASN A 188 -11.26 -27.23 8.44
CA ASN A 188 -11.69 -26.17 9.36
C ASN A 188 -11.00 -24.81 9.17
N LEU A 189 -10.09 -24.68 8.21
CA LEU A 189 -9.28 -23.48 8.02
C LEU A 189 -10.13 -22.28 7.59
N GLU A 190 -10.15 -21.22 8.40
CA GLU A 190 -10.85 -19.96 8.15
C GLU A 190 -9.91 -18.82 7.72
N TYR A 191 -8.64 -18.87 8.17
CA TYR A 191 -7.62 -17.84 7.92
C TYR A 191 -6.32 -18.50 7.46
N LEU A 192 -5.82 -18.09 6.28
CA LEU A 192 -4.54 -18.53 5.73
C LEU A 192 -3.70 -17.33 5.32
N ASN A 193 -2.58 -17.10 6.03
CA ASN A 193 -1.60 -16.07 5.70
C ASN A 193 -0.30 -16.75 5.24
N ILE A 194 0.09 -16.54 3.98
CA ILE A 194 1.39 -16.96 3.40
C ILE A 194 2.08 -15.75 2.75
N ALA A 195 1.95 -14.57 3.37
CA ALA A 195 2.56 -13.33 2.88
C ALA A 195 4.10 -13.36 2.91
N ASN A 196 4.75 -12.53 2.10
CA ASN A 196 6.21 -12.38 2.04
C ASN A 196 6.92 -13.74 1.93
N ASN A 197 6.62 -14.46 0.85
CA ASN A 197 7.15 -15.79 0.53
C ASN A 197 7.63 -15.81 -0.95
N HIS A 198 7.85 -16.99 -1.51
CA HIS A 198 8.32 -17.15 -2.89
C HIS A 198 7.35 -17.98 -3.74
N LEU A 199 6.04 -17.93 -3.43
CA LEU A 199 5.02 -18.69 -4.15
C LEU A 199 4.94 -18.25 -5.62
N GLU A 200 5.26 -19.16 -6.53
CA GLU A 200 5.19 -18.93 -7.98
C GLU A 200 3.82 -19.36 -8.56
N GLU A 201 3.18 -20.35 -7.93
CA GLU A 201 1.84 -20.89 -8.26
C GLU A 201 1.04 -21.29 -6.99
N LEU A 202 -0.25 -21.60 -7.18
CA LEU A 202 -1.15 -22.15 -6.15
C LEU A 202 -1.90 -23.39 -6.67
N PRO A 203 -2.17 -24.40 -5.82
CA PRO A 203 -2.94 -25.58 -6.20
C PRO A 203 -4.43 -25.23 -6.35
N SER A 204 -5.12 -25.84 -7.31
CA SER A 204 -6.57 -25.66 -7.50
C SER A 204 -7.42 -26.13 -6.30
N SER A 205 -6.86 -26.96 -5.41
CA SER A 205 -7.52 -27.38 -4.17
C SER A 205 -7.55 -26.30 -3.08
N ILE A 206 -6.85 -25.16 -3.24
CA ILE A 206 -6.98 -24.04 -2.30
C ILE A 206 -8.41 -23.47 -2.30
N SER A 207 -9.05 -23.38 -3.48
CA SER A 207 -10.42 -22.88 -3.63
C SER A 207 -11.50 -23.88 -3.25
N THR A 208 -11.14 -25.11 -2.88
CA THR A 208 -12.09 -26.10 -2.32
C THR A 208 -12.17 -26.07 -0.79
N LEU A 209 -11.41 -25.21 -0.11
CA LEU A 209 -11.47 -25.04 1.34
C LEU A 209 -12.84 -24.46 1.75
N PRO A 210 -13.69 -25.20 2.48
CA PRO A 210 -15.11 -24.87 2.61
C PRO A 210 -15.41 -23.78 3.65
N LYS A 211 -14.44 -23.44 4.51
CA LYS A 211 -14.57 -22.43 5.57
C LYS A 211 -13.64 -21.22 5.43
N LEU A 212 -12.81 -21.17 4.38
CA LEU A 212 -11.78 -20.13 4.25
C LEU A 212 -12.42 -18.76 3.99
N LYS A 213 -12.32 -17.85 4.97
CA LYS A 213 -12.84 -16.48 4.94
C LYS A 213 -11.76 -15.47 4.56
N VAL A 214 -10.50 -15.74 4.89
CA VAL A 214 -9.38 -14.81 4.68
C VAL A 214 -8.19 -15.54 4.06
N LEU A 215 -7.70 -15.01 2.94
CA LEU A 215 -6.52 -15.50 2.23
C LEU A 215 -5.55 -14.35 1.93
N ILE A 216 -4.41 -14.33 2.63
CA ILE A 216 -3.37 -13.31 2.48
C ILE A 216 -2.16 -13.92 1.75
N LEU A 217 -1.86 -13.38 0.56
CA LEU A 217 -0.81 -13.81 -0.36
C LEU A 217 0.08 -12.62 -0.80
N PHE A 218 0.01 -11.51 -0.07
CA PHE A 218 0.83 -10.30 -0.25
C PHE A 218 2.33 -10.63 -0.37
N MET A 219 3.07 -9.94 -1.26
CA MET A 219 4.50 -10.17 -1.49
C MET A 219 4.84 -11.64 -1.80
N ASN A 220 4.35 -12.13 -2.93
CA ASN A 220 4.75 -13.41 -3.50
C ASN A 220 5.20 -13.23 -4.97
N ARG A 221 5.36 -14.32 -5.71
CA ARG A 221 5.80 -14.35 -7.11
C ARG A 221 4.70 -14.85 -8.05
N LEU A 222 3.43 -14.75 -7.61
CA LEU A 222 2.31 -15.34 -8.33
C LEU A 222 2.15 -14.68 -9.70
N SER A 223 2.32 -15.48 -10.74
CA SER A 223 2.19 -15.07 -12.15
C SER A 223 0.90 -15.58 -12.81
N VAL A 224 0.25 -16.57 -12.20
CA VAL A 224 -1.03 -17.15 -12.62
C VAL A 224 -1.80 -17.67 -11.41
N LEU A 225 -3.13 -17.55 -11.42
CA LEU A 225 -4.01 -18.21 -10.46
C LEU A 225 -4.60 -19.50 -11.09
N PRO A 226 -4.76 -20.59 -10.30
CA PRO A 226 -5.20 -21.87 -10.84
C PRO A 226 -6.62 -21.81 -11.42
N ARG A 227 -6.89 -22.66 -12.41
CA ARG A 227 -8.26 -22.85 -12.93
C ARG A 227 -9.19 -23.22 -11.78
N GLY A 228 -10.31 -22.50 -11.65
CA GLY A 228 -11.27 -22.68 -10.57
C GLY A 228 -11.06 -21.77 -9.36
N PHE A 229 -10.00 -20.94 -9.28
CA PHE A 229 -9.64 -20.17 -8.08
C PHE A 229 -10.81 -19.39 -7.45
N GLY A 230 -11.71 -18.78 -8.22
CA GLY A 230 -12.91 -18.12 -7.68
C GLY A 230 -14.02 -19.06 -7.17
N GLY A 231 -13.70 -20.31 -6.83
CA GLY A 231 -14.63 -21.34 -6.36
C GLY A 231 -14.83 -21.38 -4.84
N PHE A 232 -14.21 -20.47 -4.09
CA PHE A 232 -14.33 -20.40 -2.64
C PHE A 232 -15.79 -20.18 -2.19
N PRO A 233 -16.35 -21.02 -1.30
CA PRO A 233 -17.73 -20.84 -0.84
C PRO A 233 -17.96 -19.58 0.03
N VAL A 234 -16.98 -19.19 0.85
CA VAL A 234 -17.15 -18.19 1.92
C VAL A 234 -16.00 -17.18 2.05
N LEU A 235 -15.19 -16.98 1.00
CA LEU A 235 -14.04 -16.07 1.07
C LEU A 235 -14.50 -14.61 1.11
N GLU A 236 -14.22 -13.92 2.22
CA GLU A 236 -14.56 -12.52 2.43
C GLU A 236 -13.39 -11.56 2.13
N VAL A 237 -12.15 -12.00 2.34
CA VAL A 237 -10.95 -11.16 2.20
C VAL A 237 -9.88 -11.88 1.38
N LEU A 238 -9.43 -11.24 0.31
CA LEU A 238 -8.36 -11.70 -0.57
C LEU A 238 -7.32 -10.60 -0.79
N ASP A 239 -6.07 -10.86 -0.40
CA ASP A 239 -4.94 -9.98 -0.70
C ASP A 239 -3.90 -10.68 -1.58
N LEU A 240 -3.76 -10.18 -2.82
CA LEU A 240 -2.81 -10.59 -3.85
C LEU A 240 -1.80 -9.46 -4.15
N THR A 241 -1.70 -8.45 -3.28
CA THR A 241 -0.87 -7.25 -3.51
C THR A 241 0.62 -7.60 -3.63
N TYR A 242 1.38 -6.87 -4.45
CA TYR A 242 2.80 -7.13 -4.71
C TYR A 242 3.07 -8.54 -5.25
N ASN A 243 2.43 -8.87 -6.37
CA ASN A 243 2.65 -10.10 -7.14
C ASN A 243 2.98 -9.75 -8.61
N ASN A 244 2.81 -10.70 -9.54
CA ASN A 244 3.03 -10.52 -10.98
C ASN A 244 1.80 -10.94 -11.80
N LEU A 245 0.61 -10.69 -11.27
CA LEU A 245 -0.67 -11.00 -11.91
C LEU A 245 -1.05 -9.92 -12.94
N SER A 246 -1.63 -10.38 -14.05
CA SER A 246 -2.21 -9.58 -15.13
C SER A 246 -3.62 -10.07 -15.44
N GLU A 247 -4.36 -9.43 -16.35
CA GLU A 247 -5.66 -9.94 -16.82
C GLU A 247 -5.61 -11.40 -17.31
N ALA A 248 -4.54 -11.78 -18.02
CA ALA A 248 -4.34 -13.16 -18.50
C ALA A 248 -3.99 -14.16 -17.39
N SER A 249 -3.64 -13.67 -16.19
CA SER A 249 -3.30 -14.48 -15.01
C SER A 249 -4.53 -14.88 -14.20
N ILE A 250 -5.70 -14.30 -14.47
CA ILE A 250 -6.92 -14.45 -13.68
C ILE A 250 -7.93 -15.37 -14.41
N PRO A 251 -8.39 -16.48 -13.79
CA PRO A 251 -9.40 -17.35 -14.41
C PRO A 251 -10.78 -16.68 -14.42
N ASN A 252 -11.58 -16.94 -15.45
CA ASN A 252 -12.89 -16.30 -15.66
C ASN A 252 -13.81 -16.36 -14.42
N ASN A 253 -13.75 -17.45 -13.63
CA ASN A 253 -14.59 -17.64 -12.45
C ASN A 253 -14.14 -16.84 -11.21
N PHE A 254 -12.99 -16.14 -11.25
CA PHE A 254 -12.50 -15.28 -10.17
C PHE A 254 -13.56 -14.26 -9.72
N TRP A 255 -14.23 -13.63 -10.68
CA TRP A 255 -15.24 -12.61 -10.42
C TRP A 255 -16.57 -13.18 -9.89
N SER A 256 -16.70 -14.50 -9.81
CA SER A 256 -17.89 -15.18 -9.26
C SER A 256 -17.91 -15.31 -7.74
N MET A 257 -16.88 -14.82 -7.03
CA MET A 257 -16.78 -14.84 -5.56
C MET A 257 -17.78 -13.87 -4.89
N SER A 258 -19.06 -14.25 -4.88
CA SER A 258 -20.17 -13.40 -4.42
C SER A 258 -20.12 -13.01 -2.92
N THR A 259 -19.34 -13.72 -2.12
CA THR A 259 -19.09 -13.48 -0.69
C THR A 259 -17.96 -12.49 -0.41
N LEU A 260 -17.18 -12.09 -1.42
CA LEU A 260 -15.98 -11.28 -1.24
C LEU A 260 -16.31 -9.83 -0.84
N ARG A 261 -15.74 -9.38 0.28
CA ARG A 261 -15.91 -8.06 0.89
C ARG A 261 -14.69 -7.15 0.71
N ALA A 262 -13.48 -7.70 0.66
CA ALA A 262 -12.26 -6.96 0.41
C ALA A 262 -11.36 -7.66 -0.62
N LEU A 263 -10.99 -6.92 -1.67
CA LEU A 263 -10.10 -7.36 -2.73
C LEU A 263 -8.92 -6.40 -2.87
N TYR A 264 -7.72 -6.89 -2.60
CA TYR A 264 -6.48 -6.15 -2.82
C TYR A 264 -5.65 -6.84 -3.91
N VAL A 265 -5.43 -6.13 -5.02
CA VAL A 265 -4.61 -6.56 -6.17
C VAL A 265 -3.58 -5.47 -6.52
N GLY A 266 -3.14 -4.70 -5.52
CA GLY A 266 -2.21 -3.60 -5.71
C GLY A 266 -0.83 -4.08 -6.17
N ASP A 267 -0.03 -3.20 -6.77
CA ASP A 267 1.35 -3.48 -7.20
C ASP A 267 1.47 -4.80 -7.98
N ASN A 268 0.64 -4.95 -9.01
CA ASN A 268 0.61 -6.06 -9.96
C ASN A 268 0.85 -5.52 -11.40
N ASP A 269 0.28 -6.15 -12.43
CA ASP A 269 0.49 -5.87 -13.85
C ASP A 269 -0.82 -5.80 -14.66
N PHE A 270 -1.91 -5.33 -14.03
CA PHE A 270 -3.20 -5.06 -14.69
C PHE A 270 -3.16 -3.76 -15.51
N GLU A 271 -3.70 -3.79 -16.74
CA GLU A 271 -3.94 -2.61 -17.60
C GLU A 271 -5.44 -2.27 -17.73
N THR A 272 -6.34 -3.21 -17.43
CA THR A 272 -7.78 -2.95 -17.27
C THR A 272 -8.33 -3.55 -15.98
N ILE A 273 -9.44 -2.99 -15.50
CA ILE A 273 -10.33 -3.63 -14.52
C ILE A 273 -11.51 -4.19 -15.33
N PRO A 274 -11.78 -5.50 -15.33
CA PRO A 274 -12.86 -6.07 -16.13
C PRO A 274 -14.23 -5.71 -15.55
N GLY A 275 -15.23 -5.51 -16.42
CA GLY A 275 -16.60 -5.19 -16.01
C GLY A 275 -17.25 -6.25 -15.12
N ASP A 276 -16.76 -7.50 -15.19
CA ASP A 276 -17.15 -8.60 -14.30
C ASP A 276 -16.91 -8.33 -12.81
N VAL A 277 -16.11 -7.32 -12.44
CA VAL A 277 -15.96 -6.87 -11.04
C VAL A 277 -17.30 -6.55 -10.38
N SER A 278 -18.31 -6.15 -11.17
CA SER A 278 -19.71 -5.93 -10.73
C SER A 278 -20.41 -7.16 -10.13
N ASN A 279 -19.92 -8.38 -10.41
CA ASN A 279 -20.44 -9.61 -9.83
C ASN A 279 -20.11 -9.76 -8.34
N LEU A 280 -19.08 -9.06 -7.84
CA LEU A 280 -18.66 -9.04 -6.43
C LEU A 280 -19.58 -8.12 -5.60
N LYS A 281 -20.88 -8.47 -5.51
CA LYS A 281 -21.93 -7.60 -4.95
C LYS A 281 -21.79 -7.27 -3.46
N GLU A 282 -21.00 -8.06 -2.72
CA GLU A 282 -20.68 -7.84 -1.30
C GLU A 282 -19.45 -6.95 -1.06
N LEU A 283 -18.77 -6.52 -2.13
CA LEU A 283 -17.48 -5.84 -2.05
C LEU A 283 -17.60 -4.44 -1.42
N GLN A 284 -16.79 -4.22 -0.39
CA GLN A 284 -16.68 -2.99 0.39
C GLN A 284 -15.32 -2.30 0.18
N ILE A 285 -14.26 -3.06 -0.11
CA ILE A 285 -12.90 -2.55 -0.35
C ILE A 285 -12.37 -3.10 -1.69
N LEU A 286 -11.94 -2.22 -2.58
CA LEU A 286 -11.31 -2.55 -3.87
C LEU A 286 -10.01 -1.77 -4.07
N SER A 287 -8.88 -2.48 -4.17
CA SER A 287 -7.56 -1.86 -4.35
C SER A 287 -6.82 -2.37 -5.59
N PHE A 288 -6.70 -1.50 -6.58
CA PHE A 288 -5.91 -1.65 -7.82
C PHE A 288 -4.70 -0.69 -7.86
N ARG A 289 -4.28 -0.15 -6.71
CA ARG A 289 -3.09 0.71 -6.53
C ARG A 289 -1.82 0.22 -7.27
N GLU A 290 -0.93 1.10 -7.74
CA GLU A 290 0.37 0.79 -8.39
C GLU A 290 0.32 -0.23 -9.55
N ASN A 291 -0.79 -0.30 -10.29
CA ASN A 291 -0.90 -1.15 -11.49
C ASN A 291 -0.49 -0.36 -12.74
N ASP A 292 -0.99 -0.75 -13.92
CA ASP A 292 -0.85 0.00 -15.18
C ASP A 292 -2.25 0.39 -15.73
N VAL A 293 -3.29 0.43 -14.88
CA VAL A 293 -4.69 0.52 -15.29
C VAL A 293 -4.96 1.79 -16.09
N ILE A 294 -5.56 1.64 -17.28
CA ILE A 294 -5.88 2.73 -18.21
C ILE A 294 -7.34 3.19 -18.03
N ASN A 295 -8.26 2.25 -17.84
CA ASN A 295 -9.71 2.49 -17.81
C ASN A 295 -10.37 1.84 -16.60
N ILE A 296 -11.36 2.53 -16.03
CA ILE A 296 -12.27 2.00 -15.01
C ILE A 296 -13.59 1.61 -15.72
N PRO A 297 -14.13 0.39 -15.53
CA PRO A 297 -15.39 -0.02 -16.14
C PRO A 297 -16.57 0.75 -15.52
N LYS A 298 -17.55 1.15 -16.34
CA LYS A 298 -18.79 1.79 -15.87
C LYS A 298 -19.58 0.89 -14.90
N GLU A 299 -19.41 -0.42 -15.05
CA GLU A 299 -19.95 -1.47 -14.20
C GLU A 299 -19.54 -1.33 -12.73
N ILE A 300 -18.46 -0.59 -12.41
CA ILE A 300 -18.09 -0.28 -11.02
C ILE A 300 -19.21 0.44 -10.25
N GLY A 301 -20.05 1.22 -10.94
CA GLY A 301 -21.19 1.94 -10.37
C GLY A 301 -22.30 1.03 -9.81
N THR A 302 -22.27 -0.28 -10.07
CA THR A 302 -23.21 -1.23 -9.46
C THR A 302 -22.80 -1.69 -8.05
N LEU A 303 -21.57 -1.43 -7.62
CA LEU A 303 -21.02 -1.88 -6.34
C LEU A 303 -21.51 -1.01 -5.17
N THR A 304 -22.81 -1.02 -4.91
CA THR A 304 -23.48 -0.18 -3.88
C THR A 304 -22.97 -0.37 -2.45
N ARG A 305 -22.30 -1.49 -2.16
CA ARG A 305 -21.64 -1.75 -0.86
C ARG A 305 -20.20 -1.19 -0.78
N LEU A 306 -19.61 -0.73 -1.88
CA LEU A 306 -18.24 -0.20 -1.90
C LEU A 306 -18.10 1.03 -0.99
N ARG A 307 -17.03 1.06 -0.19
CA ARG A 307 -16.68 2.16 0.71
C ARG A 307 -15.25 2.64 0.47
N GLU A 308 -14.33 1.72 0.20
CA GLU A 308 -12.93 2.04 -0.07
C GLU A 308 -12.54 1.64 -1.49
N LEU A 309 -11.98 2.60 -2.23
CA LEU A 309 -11.54 2.44 -3.62
C LEU A 309 -10.14 3.03 -3.78
N HIS A 310 -9.17 2.21 -4.17
CA HIS A 310 -7.77 2.63 -4.27
C HIS A 310 -7.26 2.40 -5.69
N LEU A 311 -7.12 3.49 -6.44
CA LEU A 311 -6.71 3.52 -7.85
C LEU A 311 -5.43 4.33 -8.06
N GLN A 312 -4.78 4.80 -6.99
CA GLN A 312 -3.60 5.66 -7.07
C GLN A 312 -2.38 4.94 -7.65
N GLY A 313 -1.57 5.64 -8.43
CA GLY A 313 -0.39 5.06 -9.10
C GLY A 313 -0.76 4.21 -10.32
N ASN A 314 -1.63 4.72 -11.20
CA ASN A 314 -2.06 4.04 -12.42
C ASN A 314 -1.95 4.99 -13.63
N ARG A 315 -2.50 4.57 -14.78
CA ARG A 315 -2.46 5.29 -16.07
C ARG A 315 -3.85 5.81 -16.47
N ILE A 316 -4.71 6.05 -15.49
CA ILE A 316 -6.12 6.41 -15.70
C ILE A 316 -6.21 7.89 -16.08
N THR A 317 -6.94 8.17 -17.17
CA THR A 317 -7.18 9.54 -17.67
C THR A 317 -8.58 10.05 -17.35
N LEU A 318 -9.55 9.14 -17.19
CA LEU A 318 -11.00 9.40 -17.08
C LEU A 318 -11.65 8.54 -15.99
N ILE A 319 -12.76 9.03 -15.43
CA ILE A 319 -13.60 8.33 -14.46
C ILE A 319 -14.99 8.10 -15.09
N PRO A 320 -15.60 6.90 -15.03
CA PRO A 320 -16.96 6.70 -15.52
C PRO A 320 -17.96 7.53 -14.69
N PRO A 321 -18.90 8.27 -15.31
CA PRO A 321 -19.97 8.99 -14.61
C PRO A 321 -20.75 8.10 -13.63
N GLU A 322 -20.86 6.81 -13.96
CA GLU A 322 -21.51 5.78 -13.15
C GLU A 322 -20.85 5.58 -11.77
N LEU A 323 -19.58 5.95 -11.57
CA LEU A 323 -18.95 5.97 -10.24
C LEU A 323 -19.62 7.02 -9.32
N GLY A 324 -20.15 8.11 -9.89
CA GLY A 324 -20.87 9.16 -9.15
C GLY A 324 -22.18 8.68 -8.51
N ALA A 325 -22.71 7.53 -8.93
CA ALA A 325 -23.91 6.92 -8.34
C ALA A 325 -23.65 6.23 -6.98
N LEU A 326 -22.39 6.03 -6.59
CA LEU A 326 -22.02 5.44 -5.30
C LEU A 326 -21.95 6.52 -4.19
N ASP A 327 -22.40 6.18 -2.98
CA ASP A 327 -22.14 6.99 -1.78
C ASP A 327 -20.69 6.77 -1.30
N LEU A 328 -19.77 7.46 -1.97
CA LEU A 328 -18.36 7.56 -1.59
C LEU A 328 -18.00 8.94 -1.03
N VAL A 329 -19.00 9.78 -0.75
CA VAL A 329 -18.84 11.13 -0.15
C VAL A 329 -18.92 11.05 1.39
N SER A 330 -19.65 10.06 1.92
CA SER A 330 -19.76 9.79 3.36
C SER A 330 -18.39 9.67 4.06
N GLN A 331 -18.28 10.17 5.30
CA GLN A 331 -17.05 10.14 6.14
C GLN A 331 -16.49 8.74 6.47
N ARG A 332 -17.17 7.67 6.05
CA ARG A 332 -16.75 6.27 6.21
C ARG A 332 -16.24 5.65 4.90
N CYS A 333 -16.09 6.47 3.86
CA CYS A 333 -15.63 6.06 2.54
C CYS A 333 -14.26 6.69 2.25
N VAL A 334 -13.41 5.99 1.49
CA VAL A 334 -12.04 6.41 1.17
C VAL A 334 -11.75 6.12 -0.31
N ILE A 335 -11.76 7.15 -1.14
CA ILE A 335 -11.22 7.04 -2.51
C ILE A 335 -9.79 7.59 -2.53
N ARG A 336 -8.89 6.89 -3.23
CA ARG A 336 -7.53 7.34 -3.57
C ARG A 336 -7.36 7.33 -5.09
N LEU A 337 -7.08 8.50 -5.66
CA LEU A 337 -7.03 8.79 -7.10
C LEU A 337 -5.69 9.45 -7.51
N GLU A 338 -4.76 9.60 -6.58
CA GLU A 338 -3.50 10.31 -6.75
C GLU A 338 -2.58 9.61 -7.78
N ASN A 339 -1.53 10.29 -8.24
CA ASN A 339 -0.52 9.70 -9.13
C ASN A 339 -1.12 9.00 -10.37
N ASN A 340 -2.01 9.69 -11.07
CA ASN A 340 -2.63 9.25 -12.33
C ASN A 340 -2.60 10.40 -13.36
N PRO A 341 -2.46 10.11 -14.67
CA PRO A 341 -2.42 11.09 -15.75
C PRO A 341 -3.82 11.59 -16.13
N TRP A 342 -4.54 12.15 -15.17
CA TRP A 342 -5.88 12.71 -15.36
C TRP A 342 -5.93 13.78 -16.45
N ILE A 343 -7.04 13.85 -17.18
CA ILE A 343 -7.35 15.05 -17.99
C ILE A 343 -7.41 16.29 -17.08
N GLN A 344 -7.07 17.46 -17.63
CA GLN A 344 -7.00 18.72 -16.86
C GLN A 344 -8.28 18.97 -16.05
N GLN A 345 -9.45 18.75 -16.65
CA GLN A 345 -10.74 18.95 -16.01
C GLN A 345 -10.97 18.08 -14.76
N ILE A 346 -10.34 16.91 -14.65
CA ILE A 346 -10.38 16.06 -13.45
C ILE A 346 -9.27 16.45 -12.47
N ALA A 347 -8.08 16.80 -12.98
CA ALA A 347 -6.97 17.31 -12.16
C ALA A 347 -7.37 18.58 -11.39
N ASP A 348 -8.01 19.55 -12.06
CA ASP A 348 -8.51 20.80 -11.47
C ASP A 348 -9.48 20.53 -10.31
N GLN A 349 -10.30 19.47 -10.38
CA GLN A 349 -11.21 19.10 -9.29
C GLN A 349 -10.50 18.30 -8.18
N LEU A 350 -9.46 17.53 -8.51
CA LEU A 350 -8.65 16.81 -7.51
C LEU A 350 -7.87 17.76 -6.60
N GLU A 351 -7.43 18.92 -7.10
CA GLU A 351 -6.81 19.97 -6.27
C GLU A 351 -7.79 20.56 -5.25
N LEU A 352 -9.08 20.62 -5.57
CA LEU A 352 -10.16 21.01 -4.64
C LEU A 352 -10.57 19.86 -3.71
N GLY A 353 -10.37 18.61 -4.14
CA GLY A 353 -10.54 17.39 -3.35
C GLY A 353 -11.53 16.39 -3.96
N VAL A 354 -11.48 15.15 -3.48
CA VAL A 354 -12.26 14.00 -4.01
C VAL A 354 -13.77 14.27 -4.11
N SER A 355 -14.36 15.06 -3.20
CA SER A 355 -15.78 15.45 -3.27
C SER A 355 -16.10 16.27 -4.53
N HIS A 356 -15.24 17.22 -4.89
CA HIS A 356 -15.40 18.02 -6.11
C HIS A 356 -15.34 17.15 -7.38
N VAL A 357 -14.48 16.13 -7.38
CA VAL A 357 -14.43 15.13 -8.46
C VAL A 357 -15.76 14.36 -8.55
N LEU A 358 -16.26 13.85 -7.42
CA LEU A 358 -17.51 13.09 -7.38
C LEU A 358 -18.73 13.93 -7.80
N ASP A 359 -18.77 15.21 -7.46
CA ASP A 359 -19.82 16.11 -7.89
C ASP A 359 -19.67 16.52 -9.36
N PHE A 360 -18.45 16.72 -9.85
CA PHE A 360 -18.18 17.00 -11.25
C PHE A 360 -18.57 15.83 -12.17
N ILE A 361 -18.26 14.58 -11.81
CA ILE A 361 -18.61 13.43 -12.66
C ILE A 361 -20.11 13.12 -12.72
N ARG A 362 -20.91 13.70 -11.80
CA ARG A 362 -22.38 13.66 -11.82
C ARG A 362 -23.00 14.67 -12.80
N THR A 363 -22.21 15.59 -13.37
CA THR A 363 -22.72 16.62 -14.28
C THR A 363 -22.91 16.12 -15.71
N GLU A 364 -23.95 16.61 -16.39
CA GLU A 364 -24.15 16.34 -17.82
C GLU A 364 -23.01 16.89 -18.69
N GLN A 365 -22.37 17.99 -18.25
CA GLN A 365 -21.16 18.53 -18.86
C GLN A 365 -20.02 17.51 -18.86
N TYR A 366 -19.78 16.83 -17.74
CA TYR A 366 -18.81 15.76 -17.67
C TYR A 366 -19.26 14.51 -18.43
N ARG A 367 -20.55 14.14 -18.36
CA ARG A 367 -21.08 12.99 -19.11
C ARG A 367 -20.83 13.12 -20.62
N TYR A 368 -21.16 14.26 -21.20
CA TYR A 368 -20.88 14.57 -22.60
C TYR A 368 -19.38 14.55 -22.92
N LEU A 369 -18.54 15.11 -22.03
CA LEU A 369 -17.08 15.09 -22.19
C LEU A 369 -16.54 13.66 -22.20
N TYR A 370 -16.98 12.81 -21.27
CA TYR A 370 -16.57 11.42 -21.15
C TYR A 370 -16.95 10.60 -22.39
N GLU A 371 -18.22 10.69 -22.83
CA GLU A 371 -18.71 9.99 -24.01
C GLU A 371 -17.99 10.45 -25.30
N LYS A 372 -17.72 11.75 -25.43
CA LYS A 372 -16.90 12.31 -26.52
C LYS A 372 -15.45 11.79 -26.49
N GLN A 373 -14.84 11.71 -25.31
CA GLN A 373 -13.45 11.31 -25.18
C GLN A 373 -13.24 9.81 -25.46
N LEU A 374 -14.24 8.97 -25.12
CA LEU A 374 -14.28 7.56 -25.55
C LEU A 374 -14.37 7.42 -27.08
N GLN A 375 -15.23 8.21 -27.74
CA GLN A 375 -15.36 8.20 -29.20
C GLN A 375 -14.09 8.65 -29.93
N GLN A 376 -13.27 9.51 -29.30
CA GLN A 376 -12.01 9.99 -29.87
C GLN A 376 -10.84 8.99 -29.75
N GLY A 377 -10.99 7.89 -29.00
CA GLY A 377 -10.01 6.81 -28.96
C GLY A 377 -8.63 7.25 -28.45
N MET A 378 -8.57 7.82 -27.24
CA MET A 378 -7.30 8.24 -26.62
C MET A 378 -6.22 7.15 -26.70
N THR A 379 -5.01 7.54 -27.10
CA THR A 379 -3.83 6.69 -26.91
C THR A 379 -3.58 6.51 -25.41
N PRO A 380 -3.37 5.27 -24.91
CA PRO A 380 -3.04 5.04 -23.51
C PRO A 380 -1.78 5.81 -23.08
N PRO A 381 -1.77 6.46 -21.90
CA PRO A 381 -0.56 7.07 -21.35
C PRO A 381 0.60 6.08 -21.27
N PRO A 382 1.86 6.52 -21.43
CA PRO A 382 3.02 5.63 -21.36
C PRO A 382 3.11 4.95 -19.99
N LYS A 383 3.72 3.75 -19.94
CA LYS A 383 4.00 3.09 -18.67
C LYS A 383 5.11 3.82 -17.93
N THR A 384 4.79 4.34 -16.75
CA THR A 384 5.69 5.12 -15.88
C THR A 384 6.37 4.25 -14.81
N ASN A 385 5.72 3.18 -14.37
CA ASN A 385 6.21 2.32 -13.28
C ASN A 385 7.24 1.30 -13.80
N ASP A 386 8.51 1.48 -13.43
CA ASP A 386 9.59 0.51 -13.71
C ASP A 386 9.48 -0.73 -12.80
N LYS A 387 8.58 -1.62 -13.19
CA LYS A 387 8.30 -2.88 -12.49
C LYS A 387 9.42 -3.93 -12.65
N SER A 388 10.48 -3.67 -13.41
CA SER A 388 11.61 -4.62 -13.56
C SER A 388 12.36 -4.87 -12.24
N LYS A 389 12.33 -3.89 -11.32
CA LYS A 389 13.06 -3.91 -10.04
C LYS A 389 12.28 -4.54 -8.89
N LYS A 390 11.01 -4.94 -9.08
CA LYS A 390 10.18 -5.59 -8.04
C LYS A 390 10.92 -6.80 -7.44
N ILE A 391 10.75 -7.03 -6.14
CA ILE A 391 11.34 -8.20 -5.45
C ILE A 391 10.69 -9.50 -5.96
N SER A 392 9.39 -9.48 -6.30
CA SER A 392 8.65 -10.62 -6.86
C SER A 392 9.25 -11.16 -8.17
N ARG A 393 9.87 -10.29 -9.00
CA ARG A 393 10.49 -10.67 -10.27
C ARG A 393 11.96 -11.13 -10.18
N LYS A 394 12.58 -11.07 -9.00
CA LYS A 394 13.97 -11.50 -8.81
C LYS A 394 13.97 -12.99 -8.52
N THR A 395 14.44 -13.79 -9.49
CA THR A 395 14.59 -15.24 -9.40
C THR A 395 15.41 -15.66 -8.17
#